data_AF-A0A955PEP9-F1
#
_entry.id   AF-A0A955PEP9-F1
#
_cell.length_a   1.000
_cell.length_b   1.000
_cell.length_c   1.000
_cell.angle_alpha   90.00
_cell.angle_beta   90.00
_cell.angle_gamma   90.00
#
_symmetry.space_group_name_H-M   'P 1'
#
loop_
_entity.id
_entity.type
_entity.pdbx_description
1 polymer ?
#
loop_
_entity_poly.entity_id
_entity_poly.type
_entity_poly.pdbx_seq_one_letter_code
_entity_poly.pdbx_strand_id
1 'polypeptide(L)'
;AAWACADPGLQFDNTNNEWHTCPNSGRINASNPCSEYMFLDDTACNLSSVNLMEFYDKETGVFDIEGFRHSCALWTITLEISVAMAQYPSEEIARLSYEYRTLGLGYANLGSLLMVSGIPYDSPQALATTGAITAIMTAQAYATSAELAKELGPFPGFHKNRESMLRVMRNHRRAAYNVPKSEYEGLTTFPCAINPEICPADLLQAARETWDLAIDLGEKNGYRNAQTTVIAPTGTISLVMDCDTTGIEPDFALVKFKKLAGGGYFRIVNQSVPVALKRLGYTGQDIKEIIDYIVGTASLVGSPHINRETLLMKGFTKEILDKIEPELKSAFDIRYVFNPYSVGQDFCKETLGISDEKMKQFDFNLLAEIGFTEAEISAANEHICGCMTIEGAPHLHPEHLPVFDCANPCGRKGKRFIAPMGHIRMMASAQPFISGAISKTINMPNHATVEEVQDAYQQSWELMLKAIALYRDGSKLSQPLAAQTAEKLFDFEYHEEAVAPLHAEKIAERVVHRYLAKRRRLPQRRAGYTQKARVGGHKVYLRTGEFSDGT
;
A
#
# COMPACT_ATOMS: atom_id res chain seq x y z
N ALA A 1 20.58 3.07 -9.10
CA ALA A 1 19.44 2.80 -10.01
C ALA A 1 18.13 3.05 -9.27
N ALA A 2 17.84 2.33 -8.19
CA ALA A 2 16.57 2.45 -7.45
C ALA A 2 16.24 3.88 -6.98
N TRP A 3 17.23 4.65 -6.53
CA TRP A 3 17.03 6.08 -6.20
C TRP A 3 16.47 6.90 -7.39
N ALA A 4 16.92 6.60 -8.61
CA ALA A 4 16.55 7.36 -9.81
C ALA A 4 15.19 6.95 -10.38
N CYS A 5 14.81 5.66 -10.29
CA CYS A 5 13.63 5.12 -10.99
C CYS A 5 12.75 4.17 -10.18
N ALA A 6 12.98 4.02 -8.87
CA ALA A 6 12.35 3.04 -7.98
C ALA A 6 12.56 1.56 -8.38
N ASP A 7 13.55 1.28 -9.24
CA ASP A 7 13.92 -0.06 -9.70
C ASP A 7 15.46 -0.24 -9.79
N PRO A 8 15.99 -1.46 -9.60
CA PRO A 8 15.29 -2.70 -9.27
C PRO A 8 14.90 -2.78 -7.78
N GLY A 9 13.89 -3.59 -7.47
CA GLY A 9 13.72 -4.14 -6.12
C GLY A 9 14.90 -5.05 -5.73
N LEU A 10 15.06 -5.31 -4.43
CA LEU A 10 16.11 -6.20 -3.93
C LEU A 10 15.50 -7.42 -3.22
N GLN A 11 16.16 -8.56 -3.41
CA GLN A 11 15.90 -9.79 -2.65
C GLN A 11 17.17 -10.20 -1.90
N PHE A 12 17.02 -10.75 -0.70
CA PHE A 12 18.12 -11.18 0.16
C PHE A 12 18.26 -12.69 0.09
N ASP A 13 19.18 -13.12 -0.77
CA ASP A 13 19.33 -14.52 -1.19
C ASP A 13 19.57 -15.50 -0.04
N ASN A 14 20.46 -15.16 0.90
CA ASN A 14 20.75 -15.99 2.07
C ASN A 14 19.48 -16.17 2.91
N THR A 15 18.82 -15.07 3.28
CA THR A 15 17.57 -15.10 4.07
C THR A 15 16.51 -15.95 3.39
N ASN A 16 16.33 -15.80 2.07
CA ASN A 16 15.36 -16.58 1.30
C ASN A 16 15.63 -18.08 1.39
N ASN A 17 16.89 -18.51 1.19
CA ASN A 17 17.23 -19.92 1.15
C ASN A 17 17.39 -20.56 2.55
N GLU A 18 17.76 -19.79 3.59
CA GLU A 18 17.80 -20.26 4.98
C GLU A 18 16.41 -20.54 5.54
N TRP A 19 15.40 -19.77 5.10
CA TRP A 19 13.99 -19.97 5.43
C TRP A 19 13.23 -20.82 4.42
N HIS A 20 13.90 -21.39 3.42
CA HIS A 20 13.24 -22.24 2.44
C HIS A 20 12.84 -23.59 3.06
N THR A 21 11.58 -23.97 2.89
CA THR A 21 11.06 -25.25 3.36
C THR A 21 11.50 -26.44 2.50
N CYS A 22 11.90 -26.22 1.24
CA CYS A 22 12.18 -27.29 0.28
C CYS A 22 13.58 -27.23 -0.40
N PRO A 23 14.69 -26.97 0.31
CA PRO A 23 16.00 -26.77 -0.30
C PRO A 23 16.58 -28.04 -0.97
N ASN A 24 16.11 -29.23 -0.60
CA ASN A 24 16.56 -30.46 -1.26
C ASN A 24 15.89 -30.64 -2.63
N SER A 25 14.81 -29.91 -2.89
CA SER A 25 14.10 -29.91 -4.17
C SER A 25 14.59 -28.86 -5.16
N GLY A 26 15.32 -27.86 -4.69
CA GLY A 26 15.92 -26.82 -5.52
C GLY A 26 16.21 -25.59 -4.69
N ARG A 27 16.88 -24.62 -5.31
CA ARG A 27 17.20 -23.33 -4.70
C ARG A 27 16.13 -22.32 -5.11
N ILE A 28 15.79 -21.39 -4.23
CA ILE A 28 15.00 -20.21 -4.61
C ILE A 28 15.93 -19.28 -5.40
N ASN A 29 15.64 -19.07 -6.69
CA ASN A 29 16.48 -18.25 -7.57
C ASN A 29 15.97 -16.81 -7.69
N ALA A 30 14.65 -16.64 -7.78
CA ALA A 30 14.01 -15.34 -7.89
C ALA A 30 12.62 -15.36 -7.23
N SER A 31 12.13 -14.16 -6.92
CA SER A 31 10.73 -13.94 -6.57
C SER A 31 9.85 -13.75 -7.81
N ASN A 32 8.54 -13.75 -7.60
CA ASN A 32 7.55 -13.22 -8.54
C ASN A 32 7.65 -11.66 -8.70
N PRO A 33 6.89 -11.05 -9.64
CA PRO A 33 6.95 -9.60 -9.91
C PRO A 33 6.66 -8.68 -8.72
N CYS A 34 5.95 -9.17 -7.69
CA CYS A 34 5.56 -8.37 -6.53
C CYS A 34 6.45 -8.62 -5.29
N SER A 35 7.46 -9.49 -5.39
CA SER A 35 8.46 -9.75 -4.34
C SER A 35 7.94 -10.44 -3.05
N GLU A 36 6.74 -11.02 -3.06
CA GLU A 36 6.15 -11.75 -1.94
C GLU A 36 6.20 -13.28 -2.06
N TYR A 37 6.32 -13.80 -3.28
CA TYR A 37 6.33 -15.25 -3.51
C TYR A 37 7.76 -15.76 -3.68
N MET A 38 8.25 -16.49 -2.68
CA MET A 38 9.63 -16.98 -2.60
C MET A 38 9.65 -18.50 -2.59
N PHE A 39 9.58 -19.10 -3.77
CA PHE A 39 9.60 -20.56 -3.91
C PHE A 39 10.35 -20.99 -5.17
N LEU A 40 10.34 -22.30 -5.45
CA LEU A 40 11.01 -22.89 -6.60
C LEU A 40 10.49 -22.29 -7.92
N ASP A 41 11.38 -22.22 -8.92
CA ASP A 41 11.02 -21.79 -10.27
C ASP A 41 9.88 -22.65 -10.84
N ASP A 42 9.11 -22.05 -11.75
CA ASP A 42 7.97 -22.70 -12.40
C ASP A 42 6.95 -23.26 -11.40
N THR A 43 6.74 -22.58 -10.28
CA THR A 43 5.61 -22.82 -9.36
C THR A 43 4.67 -21.63 -9.34
N ALA A 44 3.38 -21.89 -9.11
CA ALA A 44 2.35 -20.88 -8.98
C ALA A 44 1.95 -20.67 -7.51
N CYS A 45 1.33 -19.53 -7.22
CA CYS A 45 0.79 -19.23 -5.91
C CYS A 45 -0.72 -19.00 -5.98
N ASN A 46 -1.46 -19.61 -5.05
CA ASN A 46 -2.87 -19.34 -4.84
C ASN A 46 -3.01 -18.34 -3.69
N LEU A 47 -3.50 -17.14 -4.00
CA LEU A 47 -3.49 -15.99 -3.10
C LEU A 47 -4.87 -15.69 -2.51
N SER A 48 -4.90 -15.32 -1.23
CA SER A 48 -6.06 -14.66 -0.61
C SER A 48 -5.58 -13.68 0.45
N SER A 49 -6.46 -12.75 0.87
CA SER A 49 -6.15 -11.81 1.94
C SER A 49 -7.36 -11.59 2.83
N VAL A 50 -7.13 -11.64 4.13
CA VAL A 50 -8.16 -11.41 5.15
C VAL A 50 -8.17 -9.92 5.54
N ASN A 51 -9.35 -9.30 5.64
CA ASN A 51 -9.47 -7.94 6.16
C ASN A 51 -9.39 -7.97 7.70
N LEU A 52 -8.32 -7.41 8.28
CA LEU A 52 -8.14 -7.42 9.74
C LEU A 52 -9.20 -6.63 10.51
N MET A 53 -9.82 -5.63 9.89
CA MET A 53 -10.85 -4.81 10.55
C MET A 53 -12.14 -5.57 10.84
N GLU A 54 -12.40 -6.70 10.17
CA GLU A 54 -13.56 -7.55 10.47
C GLU A 54 -13.44 -8.29 11.80
N PHE A 55 -12.21 -8.38 12.34
CA PHE A 55 -11.92 -9.02 13.63
C PHE A 55 -11.70 -7.99 14.74
N TYR A 56 -11.95 -6.70 14.50
CA TYR A 56 -11.73 -5.66 15.50
C TYR A 56 -13.04 -5.00 15.91
N ASP A 57 -13.39 -5.14 17.19
CA ASP A 57 -14.51 -4.42 17.77
C ASP A 57 -14.10 -2.97 18.06
N LYS A 58 -14.62 -2.04 17.26
CA LYS A 58 -14.34 -0.60 17.36
C LYS A 58 -14.80 0.02 18.67
N GLU A 59 -15.77 -0.57 19.36
CA GLU A 59 -16.29 -0.07 20.63
C GLU A 59 -15.46 -0.59 21.80
N THR A 60 -15.29 -1.91 21.93
CA THR A 60 -14.53 -2.49 23.05
C THR A 60 -13.03 -2.34 22.87
N GLY A 61 -12.55 -2.35 21.63
CA GLY A 61 -11.14 -2.30 21.28
C GLY A 61 -10.45 -3.66 21.30
N VAL A 62 -11.25 -4.73 21.31
CA VAL A 62 -10.80 -6.12 21.38
C VAL A 62 -10.66 -6.70 19.97
N PHE A 63 -9.59 -7.46 19.76
CA PHE A 63 -9.37 -8.24 18.55
C PHE A 63 -9.90 -9.66 18.73
N ASP A 64 -10.79 -10.12 17.85
CA ASP A 64 -11.35 -11.47 17.84
C ASP A 64 -10.33 -12.49 17.31
N ILE A 65 -9.51 -12.98 18.23
CA ILE A 65 -8.46 -13.97 17.96
C ILE A 65 -9.03 -15.28 17.43
N GLU A 66 -10.14 -15.76 18.00
CA GLU A 66 -10.71 -17.06 17.65
C GLU A 66 -11.42 -17.01 16.29
N GLY A 67 -12.16 -15.93 16.01
CA GLY A 67 -12.69 -15.66 14.68
C GLY A 67 -11.58 -15.56 13.64
N PHE A 68 -10.46 -14.90 13.97
CA PHE A 68 -9.32 -14.78 13.07
C PHE A 68 -8.67 -16.14 12.79
N ARG A 69 -8.39 -16.94 13.82
CA ARG A 69 -7.89 -18.33 13.67
C ARG A 69 -8.82 -19.17 12.80
N HIS A 70 -10.12 -19.11 13.07
CA HIS A 70 -11.10 -19.86 12.29
C HIS A 70 -11.11 -19.45 10.81
N SER A 71 -11.07 -18.13 10.54
CA SER A 71 -10.98 -17.59 9.18
C SER A 71 -9.70 -18.05 8.46
N CYS A 72 -8.54 -18.00 9.12
CA CYS A 72 -7.28 -18.49 8.56
C CYS A 72 -7.34 -19.98 8.20
N ALA A 73 -7.98 -20.81 9.04
CA ALA A 73 -8.16 -22.23 8.75
C ALA A 73 -9.04 -22.45 7.50
N LEU A 74 -10.21 -21.80 7.44
CA LEU A 74 -11.13 -21.89 6.31
C LEU A 74 -10.49 -21.43 4.99
N TRP A 75 -9.78 -20.31 5.01
CA TRP A 75 -9.10 -19.81 3.83
C TRP A 75 -7.91 -20.67 3.41
N THR A 76 -7.21 -21.29 4.36
CA THR A 76 -6.17 -22.27 4.04
C THR A 76 -6.76 -23.48 3.29
N ILE A 77 -7.90 -24.01 3.75
CA ILE A 77 -8.62 -25.10 3.08
C ILE A 77 -9.08 -24.65 1.68
N THR A 78 -9.63 -23.44 1.57
CA THR A 78 -10.10 -22.88 0.29
C THR A 78 -8.96 -22.74 -0.72
N LEU A 79 -7.82 -22.21 -0.28
CA LEU A 79 -6.62 -22.09 -1.12
C LEU A 79 -6.10 -23.47 -1.54
N GLU A 80 -6.05 -24.44 -0.63
CA GLU A 80 -5.64 -25.81 -0.94
C GLU A 80 -6.56 -26.49 -1.97
N ILE A 81 -7.88 -26.29 -1.87
CA ILE A 81 -8.85 -26.76 -2.88
C ILE A 81 -8.54 -26.10 -4.23
N SER A 82 -8.25 -24.81 -4.23
CA SER A 82 -7.98 -24.07 -5.46
C SER A 82 -6.74 -24.57 -6.21
N VAL A 83 -5.73 -25.12 -5.51
CA VAL A 83 -4.57 -25.77 -6.15
C VAL A 83 -5.00 -26.94 -7.05
N ALA A 84 -6.00 -27.72 -6.62
CA ALA A 84 -6.51 -28.87 -7.37
C ALA A 84 -7.42 -28.46 -8.56
N MET A 85 -8.02 -27.27 -8.50
CA MET A 85 -8.92 -26.75 -9.53
C MET A 85 -8.24 -25.84 -10.55
N ALA A 86 -7.05 -25.33 -10.23
CA ALA A 86 -6.33 -24.38 -11.05
C ALA A 86 -5.92 -24.96 -12.41
N GLN A 87 -5.98 -24.12 -13.44
CA GLN A 87 -5.47 -24.40 -14.78
C GLN A 87 -4.19 -23.59 -14.98
N TYR A 88 -3.13 -24.26 -15.45
CA TYR A 88 -1.80 -23.66 -15.57
C TYR A 88 -1.38 -23.52 -17.03
N PRO A 89 -0.57 -22.50 -17.35
CA PRO A 89 -0.19 -22.20 -18.73
C PRO A 89 0.85 -23.17 -19.31
N SER A 90 1.56 -23.94 -18.46
CA SER A 90 2.51 -24.97 -18.89
C SER A 90 2.37 -26.23 -18.04
N GLU A 91 2.78 -27.37 -18.61
CA GLU A 91 2.80 -28.66 -17.92
C GLU A 91 3.75 -28.65 -16.70
N GLU A 92 4.89 -27.99 -16.83
CA GLU A 92 5.87 -27.86 -15.75
C GLU A 92 5.29 -27.11 -14.56
N ILE A 93 4.63 -25.97 -14.80
CA ILE A 93 3.96 -25.19 -13.76
C ILE A 93 2.84 -26.01 -13.11
N ALA A 94 2.05 -26.73 -13.91
CA ALA A 94 1.00 -27.59 -13.38
C ALA A 94 1.55 -28.67 -12.43
N ARG A 95 2.61 -29.36 -12.87
CA ARG A 95 3.24 -30.45 -12.11
C ARG A 95 3.85 -29.93 -10.82
N LEU A 96 4.69 -28.90 -10.88
CA LEU A 96 5.39 -28.38 -9.71
C LEU A 96 4.43 -27.71 -8.72
N SER A 97 3.42 -26.99 -9.19
CA SER A 97 2.39 -26.40 -8.31
C SER A 97 1.59 -27.49 -7.60
N TYR A 98 1.30 -28.62 -8.25
CA TYR A 98 0.66 -29.77 -7.60
C TYR A 98 1.59 -30.51 -6.62
N GLU A 99 2.89 -30.60 -6.94
CA GLU A 99 3.91 -31.30 -6.15
C GLU A 99 4.23 -30.60 -4.83
N TYR A 100 4.21 -29.27 -4.81
CA TYR A 100 4.58 -28.46 -3.64
C TYR A 100 3.40 -27.74 -2.98
N ARG A 101 2.28 -27.58 -3.69
CA ARG A 101 1.00 -27.09 -3.16
C ARG A 101 1.16 -25.76 -2.41
N THR A 102 1.86 -24.83 -3.01
CA THR A 102 2.19 -23.53 -2.41
C THR A 102 0.97 -22.62 -2.39
N LEU A 103 0.73 -22.03 -1.22
CA LEU A 103 -0.34 -21.07 -0.98
C LEU A 103 0.26 -19.71 -0.60
N GLY A 104 -0.61 -18.70 -0.58
CA GLY A 104 -0.28 -17.36 -0.09
C GLY A 104 -1.49 -16.71 0.56
N LEU A 105 -1.80 -17.13 1.78
CA LEU A 105 -2.70 -16.42 2.67
C LEU A 105 -1.98 -15.20 3.27
N GLY A 106 -2.60 -14.03 3.15
CA GLY A 106 -2.15 -12.78 3.74
C GLY A 106 -3.28 -12.02 4.42
N TYR A 107 -3.04 -10.74 4.68
CA TYR A 107 -4.04 -9.84 5.23
C TYR A 107 -3.96 -8.44 4.61
N ALA A 108 -4.99 -7.64 4.83
CA ALA A 108 -5.07 -6.22 4.52
C ALA A 108 -5.40 -5.40 5.77
N ASN A 109 -5.38 -4.06 5.65
CA ASN A 109 -5.90 -3.13 6.66
C ASN A 109 -5.11 -3.07 7.99
N LEU A 110 -3.84 -3.49 8.02
CA LEU A 110 -3.03 -3.40 9.25
C LEU A 110 -2.86 -1.95 9.73
N GLY A 111 -2.57 -1.02 8.81
CA GLY A 111 -2.46 0.40 9.13
C GLY A 111 -3.72 0.96 9.78
N SER A 112 -4.89 0.62 9.23
CA SER A 112 -6.20 0.98 9.78
C SER A 112 -6.41 0.40 11.18
N LEU A 113 -6.10 -0.90 11.37
CA LEU A 113 -6.23 -1.57 12.65
C LEU A 113 -5.42 -0.85 13.75
N LEU A 114 -4.16 -0.54 13.45
CA LEU A 114 -3.28 0.16 14.39
C LEU A 114 -3.77 1.58 14.69
N MET A 115 -4.15 2.34 13.66
CA MET A 115 -4.67 3.70 13.81
C MET A 115 -5.95 3.71 14.67
N VAL A 116 -6.93 2.87 14.34
CA VAL A 116 -8.19 2.75 15.09
C VAL A 116 -7.96 2.29 16.53
N SER A 117 -6.94 1.47 16.76
CA SER A 117 -6.51 1.07 18.10
C SER A 117 -5.82 2.19 18.90
N GLY A 118 -5.57 3.36 18.29
CA GLY A 118 -4.82 4.45 18.90
C GLY A 118 -3.33 4.18 19.00
N ILE A 119 -2.79 3.24 18.23
CA ILE A 119 -1.40 2.80 18.28
C ILE A 119 -0.64 3.41 17.09
N PRO A 120 0.42 4.22 17.33
CA PRO A 120 1.26 4.73 16.25
C PRO A 120 1.90 3.59 15.45
N TYR A 121 1.84 3.67 14.12
CA TYR A 121 2.30 2.61 13.22
C TYR A 121 3.78 2.23 13.48
N ASP A 122 4.64 3.21 13.71
CA ASP A 122 6.06 3.00 14.03
C ASP A 122 6.32 3.09 15.55
N SER A 123 5.61 2.26 16.32
CA SER A 123 5.81 2.13 17.77
C SER A 123 6.18 0.70 18.16
N PRO A 124 6.91 0.49 19.28
CA PRO A 124 7.21 -0.86 19.77
C PRO A 124 5.96 -1.74 19.94
N GLN A 125 4.85 -1.15 20.38
CA GLN A 125 3.57 -1.85 20.51
C GLN A 125 3.01 -2.28 19.16
N ALA A 126 3.03 -1.41 18.14
CA ALA A 126 2.59 -1.78 16.80
C ALA A 126 3.43 -2.91 16.18
N LEU A 127 4.74 -2.90 16.40
CA LEU A 127 5.64 -3.96 15.92
C LEU A 127 5.32 -5.30 16.61
N ALA A 128 5.12 -5.30 17.93
CA ALA A 128 4.80 -6.50 18.68
C ALA A 128 3.40 -7.06 18.33
N THR A 129 2.41 -6.19 18.17
CA THR A 129 1.05 -6.57 17.74
C THR A 129 1.06 -7.16 16.33
N THR A 130 1.78 -6.52 15.40
CA THR A 130 1.92 -7.02 14.03
C THR A 130 2.56 -8.41 14.01
N GLY A 131 3.68 -8.59 14.69
CA GLY A 131 4.34 -9.89 14.79
C GLY A 131 3.41 -10.99 15.33
N ALA A 132 2.61 -10.69 16.36
CA ALA A 132 1.66 -11.65 16.92
C ALA A 132 0.51 -12.00 15.96
N ILE A 133 -0.11 -11.00 15.32
CA ILE A 133 -1.18 -11.24 14.33
C ILE A 133 -0.64 -12.08 13.16
N THR A 134 0.53 -11.73 12.62
CA THR A 134 1.16 -12.49 11.55
C THR A 134 1.53 -13.91 11.99
N ALA A 135 2.02 -14.08 13.23
CA ALA A 135 2.32 -15.38 13.80
C ALA A 135 1.08 -16.26 13.91
N ILE A 136 -0.04 -15.74 14.41
CA ILE A 136 -1.31 -16.47 14.52
C ILE A 136 -1.77 -16.94 13.14
N MET A 137 -1.78 -16.05 12.14
CA MET A 137 -2.21 -16.38 10.77
C MET A 137 -1.40 -17.54 10.19
N THR A 138 -0.08 -17.44 10.21
CA THR A 138 0.80 -18.43 9.58
C THR A 138 0.83 -19.73 10.36
N ALA A 139 0.86 -19.67 11.70
CA ALA A 139 0.79 -20.86 12.53
C ALA A 139 -0.51 -21.61 12.29
N GLN A 140 -1.64 -20.90 12.23
CA GLN A 140 -2.95 -21.51 11.99
C GLN A 140 -3.04 -22.13 10.59
N ALA A 141 -2.46 -21.47 9.58
CA ALA A 141 -2.38 -22.02 8.23
C ALA A 141 -1.56 -23.32 8.19
N TYR A 142 -0.41 -23.37 8.90
CA TYR A 142 0.38 -24.59 8.99
C TYR A 142 -0.25 -25.69 9.85
N ALA A 143 -0.93 -25.35 10.94
CA ALA A 143 -1.71 -26.29 11.74
C ALA A 143 -2.79 -26.94 10.87
N THR A 144 -3.58 -26.13 10.16
CA THR A 144 -4.61 -26.60 9.22
C THR A 144 -3.99 -27.44 8.10
N SER A 145 -2.83 -27.04 7.57
CA SER A 145 -2.10 -27.81 6.57
C SER A 145 -1.66 -29.19 7.10
N ALA A 146 -1.27 -29.29 8.37
CA ALA A 146 -0.91 -30.55 9.02
C ALA A 146 -2.14 -31.43 9.33
N GLU A 147 -3.28 -30.84 9.65
CA GLU A 147 -4.57 -31.54 9.76
C GLU A 147 -4.99 -32.13 8.41
N LEU A 148 -4.88 -31.35 7.33
CA LEU A 148 -5.14 -31.83 5.98
C LEU A 148 -4.15 -32.95 5.57
N ALA A 149 -2.89 -32.85 5.99
CA ALA A 149 -1.89 -33.89 5.73
C ALA A 149 -2.23 -35.22 6.42
N LYS A 150 -2.85 -35.18 7.61
CA LYS A 150 -3.33 -36.38 8.30
C LYS A 150 -4.35 -37.16 7.47
N GLU A 151 -5.27 -36.45 6.81
CA GLU A 151 -6.37 -37.07 6.07
C GLU A 151 -6.01 -37.36 4.59
N LEU A 152 -5.19 -36.51 3.96
CA LEU A 152 -4.89 -36.55 2.52
C LEU A 152 -3.44 -36.91 2.19
N GLY A 153 -2.58 -37.07 3.21
CA GLY A 153 -1.13 -37.14 3.08
C GLY A 153 -0.47 -35.76 2.92
N PRO A 154 0.82 -35.62 3.28
CA PRO A 154 1.56 -34.38 3.06
C PRO A 154 1.75 -34.08 1.55
N PHE A 155 2.27 -32.89 1.20
CA PHE A 155 2.62 -32.63 -0.21
C PHE A 155 3.67 -33.64 -0.70
N PRO A 156 3.65 -34.05 -1.99
CA PRO A 156 4.56 -35.05 -2.53
C PRO A 156 6.05 -34.83 -2.22
N GLY A 157 6.52 -33.58 -2.25
CA GLY A 157 7.91 -33.21 -1.94
C GLY A 157 8.29 -33.25 -0.44
N PHE A 158 7.36 -33.55 0.48
CA PHE A 158 7.56 -33.39 1.92
C PHE A 158 8.65 -34.31 2.48
N HIS A 159 8.59 -35.62 2.21
CA HIS A 159 9.54 -36.57 2.81
C HIS A 159 11.00 -36.27 2.45
N LYS A 160 11.22 -35.78 1.22
CA LYS A 160 12.53 -35.32 0.75
C LYS A 160 13.03 -34.08 1.52
N ASN A 161 12.12 -33.26 2.01
CA ASN A 161 12.41 -31.97 2.64
C ASN A 161 12.04 -31.90 4.13
N ARG A 162 11.66 -33.03 4.75
CA ARG A 162 11.07 -33.09 6.10
C ARG A 162 11.89 -32.33 7.13
N GLU A 163 13.19 -32.62 7.20
CA GLU A 163 14.08 -32.00 8.20
C GLU A 163 14.22 -30.49 7.98
N SER A 164 14.35 -30.06 6.73
CA SER A 164 14.42 -28.63 6.36
C SER A 164 13.12 -27.90 6.68
N MET A 165 11.97 -28.50 6.38
CA MET A 165 10.67 -27.91 6.68
C MET A 165 10.45 -27.79 8.19
N LEU A 166 10.72 -28.85 8.96
CA LEU A 166 10.58 -28.82 10.42
C LEU A 166 11.53 -27.81 11.07
N ARG A 167 12.76 -27.66 10.56
CA ARG A 167 13.69 -26.60 10.97
C ARG A 167 13.06 -25.22 10.83
N VAL A 168 12.47 -24.93 9.66
CA VAL A 168 11.82 -23.64 9.39
C VAL A 168 10.64 -23.42 10.35
N MET A 169 9.79 -24.43 10.58
CA MET A 169 8.68 -24.32 11.54
C MET A 169 9.17 -24.07 12.97
N ARG A 170 10.23 -24.74 13.42
CA ARG A 170 10.87 -24.46 14.72
C ARG A 170 11.40 -23.04 14.79
N ASN A 171 12.03 -22.52 13.74
CA ASN A 171 12.51 -21.13 13.72
C ASN A 171 11.38 -20.10 13.79
N HIS A 172 10.25 -20.33 13.11
CA HIS A 172 9.06 -19.49 13.27
C HIS A 172 8.56 -19.48 14.72
N ARG A 173 8.41 -20.67 15.34
CA ARG A 173 8.02 -20.78 16.75
C ARG A 173 9.02 -20.08 17.69
N ARG A 174 10.32 -20.27 17.47
CA ARG A 174 11.39 -19.60 18.23
C ARG A 174 11.27 -18.07 18.20
N ALA A 175 10.90 -17.51 17.06
CA ALA A 175 10.61 -16.08 16.93
C ALA A 175 9.38 -15.65 17.74
N ALA A 176 8.34 -16.48 17.84
CA ALA A 176 7.16 -16.19 18.68
C ALA A 176 7.48 -16.27 20.19
N TYR A 177 8.46 -17.09 20.56
CA TYR A 177 8.92 -17.23 21.94
C TYR A 177 10.04 -16.24 22.32
N ASN A 178 10.59 -15.49 21.36
CA ASN A 178 11.72 -14.57 21.57
C ASN A 178 12.94 -15.25 22.22
N VAL A 179 13.31 -16.42 21.69
CA VAL A 179 14.47 -17.18 22.20
C VAL A 179 15.80 -16.51 21.85
N PRO A 180 16.89 -16.82 22.59
CA PRO A 180 18.25 -16.41 22.24
C PRO A 180 18.66 -16.79 20.81
N LYS A 181 19.49 -15.95 20.18
CA LYS A 181 20.01 -16.17 18.82
C LYS A 181 20.65 -17.54 18.62
N SER A 182 21.32 -18.07 19.65
CA SER A 182 21.98 -19.39 19.62
C SER A 182 21.02 -20.57 19.44
N GLU A 183 19.73 -20.39 19.66
CA GLU A 183 18.74 -21.45 19.50
C GLU A 183 18.21 -21.57 18.06
N TYR A 184 18.34 -20.53 17.24
CA TYR A 184 17.91 -20.61 15.83
C TYR A 184 18.78 -21.59 15.04
N GLU A 185 18.13 -22.38 14.18
CA GLU A 185 18.82 -23.39 13.38
C GLU A 185 19.10 -22.86 11.98
N GLY A 186 20.37 -22.82 11.60
CA GLY A 186 20.79 -22.56 10.21
C GLY A 186 20.49 -21.15 9.69
N LEU A 187 20.53 -20.14 10.57
CA LEU A 187 20.36 -18.73 10.20
C LEU A 187 21.68 -17.97 10.31
N THR A 188 21.98 -17.12 9.33
CA THR A 188 23.10 -16.15 9.38
C THR A 188 22.63 -14.76 9.79
N THR A 189 21.41 -14.39 9.41
CA THR A 189 20.73 -13.16 9.86
C THR A 189 19.53 -13.52 10.72
N PHE A 190 19.43 -12.90 11.90
CA PHE A 190 18.44 -13.28 12.92
C PHE A 190 17.16 -12.44 12.82
N PRO A 191 15.98 -13.06 13.04
CA PRO A 191 14.69 -12.38 12.95
C PRO A 191 14.44 -11.38 14.08
N CYS A 192 13.56 -10.40 13.83
CA CYS A 192 12.91 -9.60 14.86
C CYS A 192 11.80 -10.41 15.54
N ALA A 193 12.08 -10.98 16.71
CA ALA A 193 11.10 -11.74 17.49
C ALA A 193 10.07 -10.84 18.20
N ILE A 194 8.96 -11.45 18.65
CA ILE A 194 7.89 -10.72 19.36
C ILE A 194 8.38 -10.35 20.76
N ASN A 195 8.41 -9.05 21.09
CA ASN A 195 8.77 -8.62 22.44
C ASN A 195 7.64 -8.97 23.43
N PRO A 196 7.87 -9.87 24.42
CA PRO A 196 6.84 -10.34 25.33
C PRO A 196 6.41 -9.30 26.37
N GLU A 197 7.22 -8.27 26.63
CA GLU A 197 6.91 -7.21 27.61
C GLU A 197 5.96 -6.16 27.03
N ILE A 198 5.88 -6.07 25.70
CA ILE A 198 5.16 -5.01 24.97
C ILE A 198 3.94 -5.57 24.25
N CYS A 199 4.01 -6.81 23.77
CA CYS A 199 2.90 -7.45 23.06
C CYS A 199 1.66 -7.62 23.96
N PRO A 200 0.44 -7.33 23.48
CA PRO A 200 -0.78 -7.71 24.20
C PRO A 200 -0.77 -9.19 24.59
N ALA A 201 -1.06 -9.46 25.86
CA ALA A 201 -0.84 -10.78 26.46
C ALA A 201 -1.67 -11.89 25.79
N ASP A 202 -2.91 -11.57 25.41
CA ASP A 202 -3.83 -12.44 24.69
C ASP A 202 -3.30 -12.79 23.28
N LEU A 203 -2.84 -11.81 22.52
CA LEU A 203 -2.23 -12.02 21.21
C LEU A 203 -0.94 -12.84 21.30
N LEU A 204 -0.08 -12.55 22.29
CA LEU A 204 1.17 -13.28 22.50
C LEU A 204 0.90 -14.74 22.87
N GLN A 205 -0.04 -14.98 23.78
CA GLN A 205 -0.45 -16.32 24.17
C GLN A 205 -0.99 -17.08 22.96
N ALA A 206 -1.90 -16.47 22.21
CA ALA A 206 -2.48 -17.09 21.02
C ALA A 206 -1.42 -17.43 19.96
N ALA A 207 -0.48 -16.51 19.69
CA ALA A 207 0.61 -16.76 18.75
C ALA A 207 1.47 -17.98 19.16
N ARG A 208 1.79 -18.11 20.45
CA ARG A 208 2.60 -19.21 20.99
C ARG A 208 1.86 -20.54 20.92
N GLU A 209 0.61 -20.58 21.41
CA GLU A 209 -0.23 -21.78 21.40
C GLU A 209 -0.47 -22.31 19.99
N THR A 210 -0.74 -21.43 19.02
CA THR A 210 -0.96 -21.86 17.63
C THR A 210 0.32 -22.41 17.01
N TRP A 211 1.50 -21.83 17.32
CA TRP A 211 2.76 -22.39 16.84
C TRP A 211 3.12 -23.72 17.50
N ASP A 212 2.81 -23.90 18.79
CA ASP A 212 2.94 -25.19 19.47
C ASP A 212 2.09 -26.26 18.77
N LEU A 213 0.83 -25.93 18.47
CA LEU A 213 -0.08 -26.81 17.74
C LEU A 213 0.42 -27.14 16.33
N ALA A 214 0.86 -26.13 15.58
CA ALA A 214 1.36 -26.31 14.21
C ALA A 214 2.54 -27.28 14.15
N ILE A 215 3.48 -27.16 15.09
CA ILE A 215 4.64 -28.07 15.19
C ILE A 215 4.20 -29.47 15.63
N ASP A 216 3.41 -29.59 16.70
CA ASP A 216 2.98 -30.90 17.22
C ASP A 216 2.24 -31.72 16.14
N LEU A 217 1.34 -31.09 15.39
CA LEU A 217 0.64 -31.73 14.29
C LEU A 217 1.57 -32.03 13.10
N GLY A 218 2.42 -31.07 12.73
CA GLY A 218 3.32 -31.21 11.58
C GLY A 218 4.41 -32.26 11.76
N GLU A 219 4.90 -32.45 12.98
CA GLU A 219 5.87 -33.52 13.28
C GLU A 219 5.26 -34.92 13.12
N LYS A 220 3.97 -35.06 13.49
CA LYS A 220 3.20 -36.31 13.43
C LYS A 220 2.74 -36.64 12.01
N ASN A 221 2.16 -35.66 11.33
CA ASN A 221 1.41 -35.87 10.08
C ASN A 221 2.16 -35.38 8.82
N GLY A 222 3.19 -34.55 9.00
CA GLY A 222 3.72 -33.71 7.94
C GLY A 222 2.80 -32.53 7.62
N TYR A 223 3.07 -31.86 6.50
CA TYR A 223 2.28 -30.71 6.06
C TYR A 223 1.78 -30.92 4.64
N ARG A 224 0.57 -30.43 4.36
CA ARG A 224 -0.04 -30.51 3.04
C ARG A 224 0.51 -29.46 2.07
N ASN A 225 1.14 -28.40 2.56
CA ASN A 225 1.56 -27.24 1.76
C ASN A 225 3.00 -26.85 2.11
N ALA A 226 3.86 -26.69 1.09
CA ALA A 226 5.25 -26.31 1.31
C ALA A 226 5.41 -24.83 1.74
N GLN A 227 4.52 -23.96 1.28
CA GLN A 227 4.39 -22.55 1.66
C GLN A 227 2.91 -22.26 1.88
N THR A 228 2.57 -21.48 2.91
CA THR A 228 1.16 -21.21 3.26
C THR A 228 0.78 -19.74 3.21
N THR A 229 1.75 -18.83 3.39
CA THR A 229 1.49 -17.41 3.65
C THR A 229 2.45 -16.49 2.92
N VAL A 230 1.89 -15.37 2.44
CA VAL A 230 2.60 -14.23 1.85
C VAL A 230 1.81 -12.96 2.17
N ILE A 231 2.44 -11.79 2.16
CA ILE A 231 1.69 -10.52 2.16
C ILE A 231 1.78 -9.91 0.76
N ALA A 232 0.77 -10.18 -0.06
CA ALA A 232 0.70 -9.71 -1.45
C ALA A 232 0.10 -8.29 -1.54
N PRO A 233 0.29 -7.59 -2.68
CA PRO A 233 -0.43 -6.36 -2.94
C PRO A 233 -1.93 -6.60 -3.00
N THR A 234 -2.69 -5.81 -2.25
CA THR A 234 -4.15 -5.91 -2.18
C THR A 234 -4.86 -4.82 -2.99
N GLY A 235 -4.17 -4.20 -3.97
CA GLY A 235 -4.64 -2.98 -4.65
C GLY A 235 -6.10 -3.00 -5.14
N THR A 236 -6.50 -4.01 -5.91
CA THR A 236 -7.90 -4.10 -6.39
C THR A 236 -8.84 -4.64 -5.32
N ILE A 237 -8.45 -5.68 -4.59
CA ILE A 237 -9.33 -6.36 -3.62
C ILE A 237 -9.58 -5.51 -2.37
N SER A 238 -8.66 -4.64 -1.99
CA SER A 238 -8.82 -3.68 -0.89
C SER A 238 -9.98 -2.73 -1.16
N LEU A 239 -10.18 -2.30 -2.41
CA LEU A 239 -11.34 -1.50 -2.80
C LEU A 239 -12.65 -2.29 -2.72
N VAL A 240 -12.62 -3.60 -2.98
CA VAL A 240 -13.80 -4.48 -2.90
C VAL A 240 -14.16 -4.81 -1.45
N MET A 241 -13.16 -4.86 -0.56
CA MET A 241 -13.32 -5.13 0.87
C MET A 241 -13.46 -3.85 1.72
N ASP A 242 -13.60 -2.68 1.08
CA ASP A 242 -13.65 -1.36 1.73
C ASP A 242 -12.49 -1.12 2.73
N CYS A 243 -11.28 -1.52 2.35
CA CYS A 243 -10.09 -1.28 3.14
C CYS A 243 -9.56 0.16 2.99
N ASP A 244 -9.29 0.81 4.12
CA ASP A 244 -8.61 2.11 4.17
C ASP A 244 -7.12 1.98 3.82
N THR A 245 -6.46 0.90 4.25
CA THR A 245 -5.04 0.60 3.94
C THR A 245 -4.84 -0.76 3.28
N THR A 246 -3.82 -0.84 2.42
CA THR A 246 -3.54 -2.04 1.62
C THR A 246 -2.52 -2.93 2.31
N GLY A 247 -2.83 -4.21 2.48
CA GLY A 247 -1.84 -5.18 2.97
C GLY A 247 -1.37 -4.84 4.39
N ILE A 248 -0.04 -4.78 4.54
CA ILE A 248 0.68 -4.32 5.73
C ILE A 248 0.90 -2.79 5.75
N GLU A 249 0.58 -2.07 4.67
CA GLU A 249 0.91 -0.64 4.53
C GLU A 249 0.19 0.24 5.58
N PRO A 250 0.83 1.34 6.03
CA PRO A 250 0.10 2.42 6.67
C PRO A 250 -0.79 3.11 5.64
N ASP A 251 -1.60 4.07 6.08
CA ASP A 251 -2.32 4.88 5.12
C ASP A 251 -1.34 5.74 4.28
N PHE A 252 -1.69 5.95 3.01
CA PHE A 252 -0.90 6.75 2.09
C PHE A 252 -0.97 8.24 2.45
N ALA A 253 -2.17 8.73 2.75
CA ALA A 253 -2.50 10.06 3.22
C ALA A 253 -3.94 10.08 3.78
N LEU A 254 -4.24 10.94 4.76
CA LEU A 254 -5.58 11.05 5.37
C LEU A 254 -6.68 11.44 4.37
N VAL A 255 -6.32 12.27 3.38
CA VAL A 255 -7.16 12.61 2.23
C VAL A 255 -6.32 12.38 0.98
N LYS A 256 -6.82 11.53 0.07
CA LYS A 256 -6.11 11.08 -1.13
C LYS A 256 -6.97 11.25 -2.37
N PHE A 257 -6.33 11.53 -3.50
CA PHE A 257 -7.00 11.73 -4.77
C PHE A 257 -6.55 10.67 -5.77
N LYS A 258 -7.53 9.99 -6.38
CA LYS A 258 -7.31 8.99 -7.42
C LYS A 258 -7.67 9.58 -8.78
N LYS A 259 -6.73 9.57 -9.72
CA LYS A 259 -6.99 9.97 -11.11
C LYS A 259 -7.85 8.93 -11.81
N LEU A 260 -8.92 9.36 -12.46
CA LEU A 260 -9.80 8.49 -13.24
C LEU A 260 -9.31 8.37 -14.69
N ALA A 261 -9.54 7.21 -15.32
CA ALA A 261 -9.10 6.95 -16.70
C ALA A 261 -9.73 7.91 -17.73
N GLY A 262 -10.88 8.50 -17.43
CA GLY A 262 -11.57 9.50 -18.27
C GLY A 262 -11.19 10.95 -17.98
N GLY A 263 -10.19 11.19 -17.13
CA GLY A 263 -9.91 12.52 -16.57
C GLY A 263 -10.68 12.80 -15.28
N GLY A 264 -10.21 13.79 -14.50
CA GLY A 264 -10.76 14.12 -13.18
C GLY A 264 -10.20 13.27 -12.04
N TYR A 265 -10.56 13.65 -10.81
CA TYR A 265 -10.08 13.05 -9.58
C TYR A 265 -11.22 12.58 -8.69
N PHE A 266 -11.03 11.43 -8.04
CA PHE A 266 -11.91 10.91 -7.01
C PHE A 266 -11.28 11.13 -5.64
N ARG A 267 -11.97 11.85 -4.77
CA ARG A 267 -11.54 12.15 -3.41
C ARG A 267 -11.87 10.98 -2.48
N ILE A 268 -10.87 10.48 -1.76
CA ILE A 268 -10.98 9.41 -0.78
C ILE A 268 -10.55 9.96 0.58
N VAL A 269 -11.41 9.81 1.59
CA VAL A 269 -11.18 10.27 2.96
C VAL A 269 -11.04 9.04 3.85
N ASN A 270 -9.99 9.00 4.66
CA ASN A 270 -9.77 7.94 5.64
C ASN A 270 -10.92 7.90 6.67
N GLN A 271 -11.57 6.74 6.83
CA GLN A 271 -12.70 6.55 7.74
C GLN A 271 -12.27 6.13 9.15
N SER A 272 -10.99 5.86 9.35
CA SER A 272 -10.38 5.43 10.61
C SER A 272 -10.13 6.60 11.58
N VAL A 273 -9.93 7.84 11.08
CA VAL A 273 -9.62 9.02 11.93
C VAL A 273 -10.66 9.27 13.03
N PRO A 274 -11.98 9.34 12.75
CA PRO A 274 -12.98 9.60 13.80
C PRO A 274 -12.99 8.52 14.89
N VAL A 275 -12.80 7.26 14.49
CA VAL A 275 -12.80 6.11 15.41
C VAL A 275 -11.56 6.13 16.30
N ALA A 276 -10.39 6.42 15.71
CA ALA A 276 -9.14 6.59 16.45
C ALA A 276 -9.22 7.74 17.45
N LEU A 277 -9.79 8.89 17.07
CA LEU A 277 -10.00 10.01 18.00
C LEU A 277 -10.96 9.63 19.15
N LYS A 278 -12.05 8.92 18.86
CA LYS A 278 -12.92 8.39 19.93
C LYS A 278 -12.15 7.46 20.88
N ARG A 279 -11.30 6.57 20.36
CA ARG A 279 -10.44 5.67 21.15
C ARG A 279 -9.44 6.44 22.03
N LEU A 280 -8.92 7.55 21.53
CA LEU A 280 -7.99 8.43 22.24
C LEU A 280 -8.68 9.38 23.25
N GLY A 281 -10.01 9.30 23.39
CA GLY A 281 -10.77 10.01 24.43
C GLY A 281 -11.30 11.39 24.04
N TYR A 282 -11.26 11.76 22.76
CA TYR A 282 -11.82 13.03 22.29
C TYR A 282 -13.35 13.02 22.31
N THR A 283 -13.97 14.18 22.59
CA THR A 283 -15.44 14.29 22.60
C THR A 283 -16.00 14.31 21.18
N GLY A 284 -17.30 14.04 21.02
CA GLY A 284 -17.95 14.11 19.72
C GLY A 284 -17.84 15.48 19.04
N GLN A 285 -17.77 16.56 19.82
CA GLN A 285 -17.57 17.91 19.30
C GLN A 285 -16.12 18.12 18.82
N ASP A 286 -15.12 17.71 19.61
CA ASP A 286 -13.71 17.81 19.23
C ASP A 286 -13.45 17.00 17.95
N ILE A 287 -14.00 15.78 17.87
CA ILE A 287 -13.90 14.92 16.68
C ILE A 287 -14.48 15.64 15.47
N LYS A 288 -15.67 16.23 15.58
CA LYS A 288 -16.29 16.95 14.46
C LYS A 288 -15.40 18.10 13.99
N GLU A 289 -14.88 18.92 14.91
CA GLU A 289 -14.03 20.06 14.56
C GLU A 289 -12.68 19.65 13.96
N ILE A 290 -12.09 18.55 14.44
CA ILE A 290 -10.88 17.97 13.85
C ILE A 290 -11.16 17.42 12.44
N ILE A 291 -12.28 16.73 12.23
CA ILE A 291 -12.65 16.19 10.91
C ILE A 291 -12.97 17.32 9.93
N ASP A 292 -13.70 18.35 10.36
CA ASP A 292 -13.97 19.55 9.56
C ASP A 292 -12.65 20.26 9.19
N TYR A 293 -11.65 20.27 10.07
CA TYR A 293 -10.32 20.80 9.77
C TYR A 293 -9.60 19.99 8.68
N ILE A 294 -9.65 18.65 8.75
CA ILE A 294 -8.95 17.76 7.80
C ILE A 294 -9.66 17.77 6.43
N VAL A 295 -10.98 17.60 6.42
CA VAL A 295 -11.80 17.34 5.23
C VAL A 295 -12.43 18.63 4.66
N GLY A 296 -12.52 19.67 5.46
CA GLY A 296 -13.21 20.91 5.09
C GLY A 296 -14.71 20.79 5.26
N THR A 297 -15.36 21.94 5.37
CA THR A 297 -16.81 22.05 5.59
C THR A 297 -17.63 21.78 4.33
N ALA A 298 -16.98 21.80 3.15
CA ALA A 298 -17.62 21.74 1.84
C ALA A 298 -18.77 22.76 1.67
N SER A 299 -18.69 23.91 2.35
CA SER A 299 -19.72 24.96 2.30
C SER A 299 -19.11 26.35 2.28
N LEU A 300 -19.76 27.26 1.56
CA LEU A 300 -19.41 28.68 1.55
C LEU A 300 -19.85 29.39 2.84
N VAL A 301 -20.69 28.76 3.65
CA VAL A 301 -21.18 29.32 4.91
C VAL A 301 -20.07 29.26 5.96
N GLY A 302 -19.77 30.40 6.59
CA GLY A 302 -18.70 30.48 7.61
C GLY A 302 -17.28 30.52 7.05
N SER A 303 -17.12 30.40 5.73
CA SER A 303 -15.82 30.50 5.07
C SER A 303 -15.23 31.92 5.18
N PRO A 304 -13.95 32.05 5.55
CA PRO A 304 -13.29 33.35 5.66
C PRO A 304 -13.07 33.95 4.27
N HIS A 305 -13.28 35.26 4.13
CA HIS A 305 -13.08 36.07 2.91
C HIS A 305 -13.95 35.71 1.70
N ILE A 306 -14.00 34.45 1.30
CA ILE A 306 -14.78 33.93 0.18
C ILE A 306 -15.96 33.15 0.75
N ASN A 307 -17.13 33.80 0.80
CA ASN A 307 -18.38 33.23 1.28
C ASN A 307 -19.55 33.79 0.47
N ARG A 308 -20.77 33.32 0.75
CA ARG A 308 -21.96 33.75 -0.01
C ARG A 308 -22.13 35.28 0.00
N GLU A 309 -21.91 35.94 1.13
CA GLU A 309 -22.09 37.40 1.25
C GLU A 309 -21.07 38.17 0.40
N THR A 310 -19.79 37.80 0.48
CA THR A 310 -18.73 38.48 -0.28
C THR A 310 -18.81 38.20 -1.77
N LEU A 311 -19.21 36.99 -2.18
CA LEU A 311 -19.43 36.64 -3.58
C LEU A 311 -20.64 37.39 -4.18
N LEU A 312 -21.73 37.54 -3.42
CA LEU A 312 -22.89 38.35 -3.83
C LEU A 312 -22.50 39.82 -4.03
N MET A 313 -21.68 40.39 -3.13
CA MET A 313 -21.14 41.75 -3.29
C MET A 313 -20.23 41.90 -4.53
N LYS A 314 -19.59 40.82 -4.97
CA LYS A 314 -18.76 40.75 -6.19
C LYS A 314 -19.56 40.46 -7.47
N GLY A 315 -20.89 40.39 -7.39
CA GLY A 315 -21.78 40.23 -8.54
C GLY A 315 -22.22 38.79 -8.85
N PHE A 316 -21.84 37.80 -8.04
CA PHE A 316 -22.42 36.46 -8.15
C PHE A 316 -23.91 36.48 -7.83
N THR A 317 -24.69 35.66 -8.51
CA THR A 317 -26.12 35.50 -8.19
C THR A 317 -26.35 34.28 -7.30
N LYS A 318 -27.49 34.26 -6.60
CA LYS A 318 -27.86 33.13 -5.75
C LYS A 318 -27.95 31.83 -6.55
N GLU A 319 -28.45 31.90 -7.79
CA GLU A 319 -28.62 30.75 -8.68
C GLU A 319 -27.26 30.13 -9.04
N ILE A 320 -26.24 30.94 -9.31
CA ILE A 320 -24.88 30.45 -9.60
C ILE A 320 -24.29 29.81 -8.35
N LEU A 321 -24.41 30.44 -7.19
CA LEU A 321 -23.87 29.91 -5.93
C LEU A 321 -24.53 28.58 -5.54
N ASP A 322 -25.86 28.49 -5.65
CA ASP A 322 -26.62 27.26 -5.38
C ASP A 322 -26.27 26.14 -6.39
N LYS A 323 -25.83 26.49 -7.61
CA LYS A 323 -25.35 25.54 -8.62
C LYS A 323 -23.96 24.98 -8.30
N ILE A 324 -23.01 25.83 -7.89
CA ILE A 324 -21.60 25.42 -7.71
C ILE A 324 -21.31 24.83 -6.32
N GLU A 325 -22.06 25.22 -5.28
CA GLU A 325 -21.79 24.77 -3.91
C GLU A 325 -21.82 23.23 -3.74
N PRO A 326 -22.71 22.46 -4.42
CA PRO A 326 -22.62 21.00 -4.43
C PRO A 326 -21.30 20.42 -4.94
N GLU A 327 -20.60 21.12 -5.85
CA GLU A 327 -19.30 20.68 -6.41
C GLU A 327 -18.17 20.75 -5.37
N LEU A 328 -18.31 21.58 -4.32
CA LEU A 328 -17.30 21.76 -3.26
C LEU A 328 -17.03 20.47 -2.48
N LYS A 329 -17.99 19.55 -2.39
CA LYS A 329 -17.81 18.25 -1.70
C LYS A 329 -16.71 17.39 -2.32
N SER A 330 -16.64 17.40 -3.65
CA SER A 330 -15.63 16.69 -4.43
C SER A 330 -14.40 17.55 -4.74
N ALA A 331 -14.47 18.86 -4.45
CA ALA A 331 -13.41 19.79 -4.79
C ALA A 331 -12.17 19.53 -3.95
N PHE A 332 -11.06 19.42 -4.68
CA PHE A 332 -9.72 19.34 -4.13
C PHE A 332 -9.19 20.75 -3.77
N ASP A 333 -9.51 21.75 -4.59
CA ASP A 333 -9.21 23.16 -4.37
C ASP A 333 -10.37 24.00 -4.94
N ILE A 334 -10.76 25.06 -4.22
CA ILE A 334 -11.89 25.91 -4.59
C ILE A 334 -11.74 26.54 -5.98
N ARG A 335 -10.50 26.76 -6.46
CA ARG A 335 -10.23 27.27 -7.82
C ARG A 335 -10.79 26.35 -8.91
N TYR A 336 -10.91 25.04 -8.64
CA TYR A 336 -11.53 24.10 -9.58
C TYR A 336 -13.06 24.21 -9.63
N VAL A 337 -13.69 24.80 -8.62
CA VAL A 337 -15.15 25.04 -8.63
C VAL A 337 -15.44 26.43 -9.16
N PHE A 338 -14.61 27.41 -8.81
CA PHE A 338 -14.66 28.76 -9.36
C PHE A 338 -13.90 28.85 -10.69
N ASN A 339 -14.43 28.20 -11.72
CA ASN A 339 -13.88 28.23 -13.08
C ASN A 339 -14.98 28.61 -14.11
N PRO A 340 -14.61 29.11 -15.31
CA PRO A 340 -15.58 29.56 -16.33
C PRO A 340 -16.58 28.49 -16.80
N TYR A 341 -16.23 27.20 -16.74
CA TYR A 341 -17.14 26.11 -17.10
C TYR A 341 -18.22 25.91 -16.02
N SER A 342 -17.85 25.95 -14.74
CA SER A 342 -18.79 25.78 -13.63
C SER A 342 -19.69 27.01 -13.44
N VAL A 343 -19.12 28.23 -13.45
CA VAL A 343 -19.87 29.48 -13.23
C VAL A 343 -20.60 29.99 -14.49
N GLY A 344 -20.12 29.63 -15.68
CA GLY A 344 -20.67 30.05 -16.98
C GLY A 344 -19.83 31.15 -17.65
N GLN A 345 -19.46 30.92 -18.91
CA GLN A 345 -18.62 31.85 -19.68
C GLN A 345 -19.32 33.20 -19.93
N ASP A 346 -20.63 33.20 -20.19
CA ASP A 346 -21.39 34.43 -20.42
C ASP A 346 -21.43 35.28 -19.15
N PHE A 347 -21.57 34.65 -17.98
CA PHE A 347 -21.49 35.35 -16.69
C PHE A 347 -20.11 35.99 -16.47
N CYS A 348 -19.03 35.26 -16.77
CA CYS A 348 -17.67 35.79 -16.70
C CYS A 348 -17.48 37.02 -17.60
N LYS A 349 -18.03 37.01 -18.82
CA LYS A 349 -17.89 38.11 -19.78
C LYS A 349 -18.78 39.30 -19.45
N GLU A 350 -20.08 39.03 -19.33
CA GLU A 350 -21.11 40.06 -19.29
C GLU A 350 -21.27 40.69 -17.91
N THR A 351 -21.01 39.93 -16.85
CA THR A 351 -21.16 40.40 -15.47
C THR A 351 -19.82 40.71 -14.81
N LEU A 352 -18.85 39.79 -14.91
CA LEU A 352 -17.54 39.99 -14.28
C LEU A 352 -16.55 40.78 -15.15
N GLY A 353 -16.87 41.04 -16.42
CA GLY A 353 -16.03 41.83 -17.33
C GLY A 353 -14.72 41.14 -17.74
N ILE A 354 -14.66 39.81 -17.69
CA ILE A 354 -13.46 39.02 -18.00
C ILE A 354 -13.48 38.64 -19.47
N SER A 355 -12.43 39.00 -20.21
CA SER A 355 -12.35 38.72 -21.65
C SER A 355 -12.08 37.24 -21.97
N ASP A 356 -12.41 36.83 -23.20
CA ASP A 356 -12.13 35.48 -23.71
C ASP A 356 -10.64 35.14 -23.72
N GLU A 357 -9.79 36.11 -24.02
CA GLU A 357 -8.34 35.94 -24.03
C GLU A 357 -7.81 35.64 -22.63
N LYS A 358 -8.31 36.35 -21.61
CA LYS A 358 -7.92 36.11 -20.21
C LYS A 358 -8.34 34.72 -19.74
N MET A 359 -9.58 34.31 -20.02
CA MET A 359 -10.07 32.99 -19.59
C MET A 359 -9.32 31.81 -20.22
N LYS A 360 -8.57 32.03 -21.31
CA LYS A 360 -7.76 31.01 -22.00
C LYS A 360 -6.30 30.97 -21.52
N GLN A 361 -5.89 31.88 -20.64
CA GLN A 361 -4.54 31.86 -20.08
C GLN A 361 -4.35 30.61 -19.21
N PHE A 362 -3.15 30.02 -19.27
CA PHE A 362 -2.85 28.75 -18.60
C PHE A 362 -2.85 28.88 -17.07
N ASP A 363 -2.56 30.08 -16.57
CA ASP A 363 -2.48 30.47 -15.16
C ASP A 363 -3.73 31.23 -14.69
N PHE A 364 -4.82 31.21 -15.47
CA PHE A 364 -6.05 31.92 -15.14
C PHE A 364 -6.66 31.43 -13.82
N ASN A 365 -6.89 32.36 -12.90
CA ASN A 365 -7.58 32.14 -11.63
C ASN A 365 -8.74 33.14 -11.49
N LEU A 366 -9.98 32.64 -11.59
CA LEU A 366 -11.19 33.47 -11.53
C LEU A 366 -11.28 34.28 -10.23
N LEU A 367 -10.93 33.67 -9.09
CA LEU A 367 -11.01 34.31 -7.77
C LEU A 367 -10.01 35.46 -7.66
N ALA A 368 -8.81 35.30 -8.22
CA ALA A 368 -7.81 36.35 -8.27
C ALA A 368 -8.24 37.52 -9.17
N GLU A 369 -8.83 37.22 -10.33
CA GLU A 369 -9.31 38.23 -11.28
C GLU A 369 -10.46 39.09 -10.73
N ILE A 370 -11.34 38.51 -9.91
CA ILE A 370 -12.38 39.27 -9.20
C ILE A 370 -11.85 39.96 -7.94
N GLY A 371 -10.54 39.91 -7.67
CA GLY A 371 -9.85 40.72 -6.67
C GLY A 371 -9.74 40.10 -5.29
N PHE A 372 -9.74 38.76 -5.16
CA PHE A 372 -9.27 38.09 -3.95
C PHE A 372 -7.76 37.88 -4.00
N THR A 373 -7.09 38.10 -2.88
CA THR A 373 -5.66 37.80 -2.77
C THR A 373 -5.40 36.30 -2.62
N GLU A 374 -4.20 35.85 -2.95
CA GLU A 374 -3.82 34.44 -2.76
C GLU A 374 -3.93 33.97 -1.31
N ALA A 375 -3.71 34.87 -0.34
CA ALA A 375 -3.90 34.56 1.08
C ALA A 375 -5.38 34.31 1.43
N GLU A 376 -6.29 35.12 0.89
CA GLU A 376 -7.74 34.96 1.09
C GLU A 376 -8.26 33.68 0.42
N ILE A 377 -7.78 33.39 -0.80
CA ILE A 377 -8.11 32.15 -1.51
C ILE A 377 -7.62 30.93 -0.72
N SER A 378 -6.39 30.96 -0.23
CA SER A 378 -5.84 29.86 0.58
C SER A 378 -6.63 29.66 1.87
N ALA A 379 -6.99 30.74 2.57
CA ALA A 379 -7.77 30.67 3.81
C ALA A 379 -9.16 30.08 3.58
N ALA A 380 -9.86 30.52 2.53
CA ALA A 380 -11.15 29.94 2.14
C ALA A 380 -11.00 28.48 1.71
N ASN A 381 -9.96 28.15 0.96
CA ASN A 381 -9.70 26.79 0.50
C ASN A 381 -9.51 25.81 1.66
N GLU A 382 -8.73 26.20 2.67
CA GLU A 382 -8.51 25.38 3.86
C GLU A 382 -9.79 25.15 4.67
N HIS A 383 -10.67 26.15 4.73
CA HIS A 383 -11.96 26.00 5.39
C HIS A 383 -12.91 25.07 4.62
N ILE A 384 -12.99 25.26 3.30
CA ILE A 384 -13.98 24.58 2.44
C ILE A 384 -13.52 23.18 2.05
N CYS A 385 -12.29 23.05 1.56
CA CYS A 385 -11.70 21.80 1.05
C CYS A 385 -10.85 21.05 2.11
N GLY A 386 -10.57 21.71 3.24
CA GLY A 386 -9.82 21.13 4.36
C GLY A 386 -8.31 21.34 4.24
N CYS A 387 -7.61 21.21 5.36
CA CYS A 387 -6.15 21.25 5.41
C CYS A 387 -5.51 19.95 4.90
N MET A 388 -6.30 18.87 4.78
CA MET A 388 -5.88 17.50 4.40
C MET A 388 -4.88 16.84 5.36
N THR A 389 -4.36 17.58 6.34
CA THR A 389 -3.55 17.11 7.46
C THR A 389 -4.30 17.29 8.76
N ILE A 390 -3.93 16.48 9.76
CA ILE A 390 -4.38 16.66 11.14
C ILE A 390 -3.43 17.57 11.94
N GLU A 391 -2.23 17.87 11.42
CA GLU A 391 -1.28 18.76 12.07
C GLU A 391 -1.84 20.18 12.21
N GLY A 392 -1.96 20.65 13.45
CA GLY A 392 -2.56 21.97 13.74
C GLY A 392 -4.08 21.96 13.83
N ALA A 393 -4.73 20.78 13.78
CA ALA A 393 -6.15 20.66 14.04
C ALA A 393 -6.50 21.16 15.46
N PRO A 394 -7.67 21.79 15.64
CA PRO A 394 -8.11 22.25 16.96
C PRO A 394 -8.26 21.08 17.93
N HIS A 395 -8.04 21.32 19.22
CA HIS A 395 -8.17 20.36 20.33
C HIS A 395 -7.18 19.19 20.33
N LEU A 396 -6.53 18.89 19.20
CA LEU A 396 -5.64 17.74 19.09
C LEU A 396 -4.41 17.90 19.98
N HIS A 397 -4.24 16.93 20.86
CA HIS A 397 -3.06 16.77 21.70
C HIS A 397 -1.84 16.34 20.87
N PRO A 398 -0.69 17.05 20.96
CA PRO A 398 0.51 16.73 20.18
C PRO A 398 1.03 15.30 20.35
N GLU A 399 0.85 14.69 21.53
CA GLU A 399 1.22 13.31 21.83
C GLU A 399 0.45 12.27 21.01
N HIS A 400 -0.73 12.63 20.47
CA HIS A 400 -1.56 11.76 19.65
C HIS A 400 -1.22 11.86 18.14
N LEU A 401 -0.45 12.86 17.71
CA LEU A 401 -0.06 13.02 16.31
C LEU A 401 0.54 11.75 15.67
N PRO A 402 1.44 10.99 16.34
CA PRO A 402 2.05 9.80 15.75
C PRO A 402 1.05 8.70 15.34
N VAL A 403 -0.16 8.67 15.91
CA VAL A 403 -1.23 7.73 15.52
C VAL A 403 -1.69 7.95 14.08
N PHE A 404 -1.59 9.18 13.60
CA PHE A 404 -2.12 9.61 12.30
C PHE A 404 -1.03 9.82 11.24
N ASP A 405 0.23 9.49 11.56
CA ASP A 405 1.33 9.57 10.60
C ASP A 405 1.06 8.61 9.43
N CYS A 406 1.09 9.15 8.20
CA CYS A 406 0.88 8.39 6.97
C CYS A 406 2.23 8.09 6.28
N ALA A 407 2.21 7.30 5.21
CA ALA A 407 3.40 7.02 4.39
C ALA A 407 4.02 8.29 3.78
N ASN A 408 3.21 9.34 3.57
CA ASN A 408 3.64 10.62 3.02
C ASN A 408 3.09 11.79 3.85
N PRO A 409 3.74 12.96 3.77
CA PRO A 409 3.17 14.19 4.31
C PRO A 409 1.78 14.45 3.73
N CYS A 410 0.83 14.73 4.61
CA CYS A 410 -0.56 14.96 4.23
C CYS A 410 -0.80 16.44 3.91
N GLY A 411 -1.41 16.74 2.76
CA GLY A 411 -1.73 18.11 2.37
C GLY A 411 -0.51 19.01 2.17
N ARG A 412 -0.76 20.32 2.04
CA ARG A 412 0.30 21.33 1.82
C ARG A 412 1.07 21.67 3.10
N LYS A 413 0.40 21.63 4.25
CA LYS A 413 0.94 22.04 5.55
C LYS A 413 1.56 20.90 6.35
N GLY A 414 1.23 19.65 6.03
CA GLY A 414 1.75 18.50 6.74
C GLY A 414 3.26 18.35 6.56
N LYS A 415 3.92 18.00 7.65
CA LYS A 415 5.37 17.75 7.72
C LYS A 415 5.68 16.35 8.22
N ARG A 416 4.76 15.73 8.96
CA ARG A 416 4.94 14.41 9.53
C ARG A 416 4.62 13.33 8.52
N PHE A 417 5.40 12.26 8.58
CA PHE A 417 5.22 11.03 7.81
C PHE A 417 6.00 9.92 8.51
N ILE A 418 5.65 8.66 8.23
CA ILE A 418 6.38 7.51 8.72
C ILE A 418 7.74 7.47 8.04
N ALA A 419 8.81 7.58 8.81
CA ALA A 419 10.17 7.53 8.29
C ALA A 419 10.45 6.18 7.59
N PRO A 420 11.38 6.10 6.61
CA PRO A 420 11.69 4.86 5.89
C PRO A 420 11.98 3.67 6.82
N MET A 421 12.68 3.92 7.94
CA MET A 421 12.96 2.90 8.94
C MET A 421 11.72 2.36 9.66
N GLY A 422 10.65 3.15 9.79
CA GLY A 422 9.37 2.66 10.32
C GLY A 422 8.71 1.64 9.39
N HIS A 423 8.81 1.84 8.08
CA HIS A 423 8.36 0.86 7.09
C HIS A 423 9.16 -0.45 7.22
N ILE A 424 10.49 -0.36 7.31
CA ILE A 424 11.41 -1.50 7.41
C ILE A 424 11.16 -2.28 8.71
N ARG A 425 11.08 -1.60 9.86
CA ARG A 425 10.79 -2.24 11.15
C ARG A 425 9.45 -2.97 11.14
N MET A 426 8.43 -2.36 10.54
CA MET A 426 7.12 -3.01 10.42
C MET A 426 7.21 -4.30 9.61
N MET A 427 7.84 -4.26 8.43
CA MET A 427 8.08 -5.46 7.63
C MET A 427 8.87 -6.50 8.43
N ALA A 428 9.91 -6.08 9.15
CA ALA A 428 10.77 -6.97 9.91
C ALA A 428 10.05 -7.64 11.08
N SER A 429 9.03 -6.99 11.65
CA SER A 429 8.21 -7.60 12.71
C SER A 429 7.29 -8.72 12.19
N ALA A 430 6.85 -8.64 10.92
CA ALA A 430 5.99 -9.63 10.29
C ALA A 430 6.79 -10.76 9.60
N GLN A 431 7.95 -10.43 9.01
CA GLN A 431 8.72 -11.33 8.15
C GLN A 431 9.09 -12.69 8.76
N PRO A 432 9.46 -12.80 10.06
CA PRO A 432 9.75 -14.07 10.71
C PRO A 432 8.55 -14.99 10.83
N PHE A 433 7.36 -14.51 10.51
CA PHE A 433 6.11 -15.24 10.58
C PHE A 433 5.44 -15.35 9.22
N ILE A 434 6.16 -15.10 8.12
CA ILE A 434 5.66 -15.31 6.76
C ILE A 434 6.54 -16.37 6.07
N SER A 435 5.90 -17.38 5.49
CA SER A 435 6.61 -18.47 4.79
C SER A 435 7.21 -18.01 3.45
N GLY A 436 6.49 -17.20 2.67
CA GLY A 436 7.05 -16.42 1.57
C GLY A 436 7.64 -15.09 2.05
N ALA A 437 7.34 -13.98 1.36
CA ALA A 437 7.83 -12.64 1.64
C ALA A 437 6.68 -11.60 1.69
N ILE A 438 7.04 -10.32 1.73
CA ILE A 438 6.13 -9.19 1.93
C ILE A 438 6.28 -8.22 0.76
N SER A 439 5.20 -8.01 0.01
CA SER A 439 5.11 -6.94 -0.97
C SER A 439 4.67 -5.64 -0.29
N LYS A 440 5.65 -4.91 0.21
CA LYS A 440 5.46 -3.58 0.81
C LYS A 440 6.50 -2.62 0.28
N THR A 441 6.04 -1.41 -0.01
CA THR A 441 6.90 -0.32 -0.48
C THR A 441 7.44 0.49 0.70
N ILE A 442 8.73 0.77 0.67
CA ILE A 442 9.37 1.75 1.55
C ILE A 442 9.23 3.12 0.89
N ASN A 443 8.31 3.95 1.38
CA ASN A 443 8.11 5.30 0.88
C ASN A 443 9.24 6.22 1.40
N MET A 444 9.79 7.03 0.49
CA MET A 444 10.82 8.01 0.81
C MET A 444 10.44 9.37 0.21
N PRO A 445 10.73 10.49 0.89
CA PRO A 445 10.43 11.81 0.36
C PRO A 445 11.31 12.13 -0.86
N ASN A 446 10.89 13.09 -1.68
CA ASN A 446 11.60 13.44 -2.92
C ASN A 446 13.09 13.83 -2.70
N HIS A 447 13.36 14.47 -1.56
CA HIS A 447 14.70 14.91 -1.17
C HIS A 447 15.57 13.80 -0.56
N ALA A 448 15.07 12.56 -0.44
CA ALA A 448 15.87 11.44 0.04
C ALA A 448 17.10 11.24 -0.85
N THR A 449 18.23 10.95 -0.23
CA THR A 449 19.57 10.82 -0.82
C THR A 449 19.87 9.39 -1.26
N VAL A 450 20.96 9.20 -1.98
CA VAL A 450 21.43 7.86 -2.38
C VAL A 450 21.92 7.09 -1.15
N GLU A 451 22.52 7.78 -0.20
CA GLU A 451 23.03 7.27 1.06
C GLU A 451 21.89 6.74 1.94
N GLU A 452 20.76 7.46 2.03
CA GLU A 452 19.58 6.98 2.74
C GLU A 452 18.95 5.75 2.08
N VAL A 453 19.02 5.64 0.74
CA VAL A 453 18.61 4.42 0.02
C VAL A 453 19.55 3.25 0.35
N GLN A 454 20.85 3.50 0.42
CA GLN A 454 21.84 2.49 0.82
C GLN A 454 21.61 2.02 2.27
N ASP A 455 21.36 2.94 3.19
CA ASP A 455 21.04 2.63 4.59
C ASP A 455 19.77 1.78 4.70
N ALA A 456 18.71 2.16 3.98
CA ALA A 456 17.47 1.37 3.94
C ALA A 456 17.72 -0.08 3.48
N TYR A 457 18.60 -0.29 2.50
CA TYR A 457 18.99 -1.63 2.04
C TYR A 457 19.79 -2.41 3.07
N GLN A 458 20.77 -1.76 3.69
CA GLN A 458 21.60 -2.38 4.74
C GLN A 458 20.74 -2.80 5.93
N GLN A 459 19.88 -1.91 6.40
CA GLN A 459 18.99 -2.16 7.53
C GLN A 459 17.97 -3.25 7.24
N SER A 460 17.45 -3.30 6.02
CA SER A 460 16.54 -4.36 5.58
C SER A 460 17.21 -5.74 5.60
N TRP A 461 18.48 -5.81 5.16
CA TRP A 461 19.27 -7.04 5.25
C TRP A 461 19.51 -7.45 6.70
N GLU A 462 19.97 -6.52 7.54
CA GLU A 462 20.28 -6.78 8.96
C GLU A 462 19.06 -7.20 9.77
N LEU A 463 17.87 -6.73 9.39
CA LEU A 463 16.59 -7.07 10.01
C LEU A 463 15.89 -8.28 9.37
N MET A 464 16.62 -9.10 8.60
CA MET A 464 16.14 -10.37 8.06
C MET A 464 14.95 -10.20 7.10
N LEU A 465 14.89 -9.11 6.34
CA LEU A 465 13.92 -9.04 5.25
C LEU A 465 14.29 -10.03 4.13
N LYS A 466 13.27 -10.54 3.43
CA LYS A 466 13.44 -11.44 2.29
C LYS A 466 13.51 -10.70 0.97
N ALA A 467 12.74 -9.63 0.83
CA ALA A 467 12.80 -8.69 -0.27
C ALA A 467 12.24 -7.33 0.13
N ILE A 468 12.61 -6.32 -0.66
CA ILE A 468 12.18 -4.94 -0.49
C ILE A 468 12.02 -4.25 -1.84
N ALA A 469 11.03 -3.37 -1.90
CA ALA A 469 10.92 -2.34 -2.92
C ALA A 469 10.90 -0.97 -2.22
N LEU A 470 11.52 0.03 -2.83
CA LEU A 470 11.47 1.40 -2.35
C LEU A 470 10.92 2.32 -3.41
N TYR A 471 10.24 3.36 -2.95
CA TYR A 471 9.69 4.38 -3.80
C TYR A 471 10.05 5.74 -3.22
N ARG A 472 10.92 6.45 -3.93
CA ARG A 472 11.20 7.86 -3.66
C ARG A 472 10.22 8.71 -4.43
N ASP A 473 9.57 9.67 -3.77
CA ASP A 473 8.65 10.58 -4.43
C ASP A 473 9.34 11.28 -5.63
N GLY A 474 8.65 11.33 -6.77
CA GLY A 474 9.19 11.83 -8.05
C GLY A 474 10.17 10.90 -8.78
N SER A 475 10.43 9.68 -8.32
CA SER A 475 11.28 8.71 -9.05
C SER A 475 10.56 7.97 -10.18
N LYS A 476 9.23 8.04 -10.26
CA LYS A 476 8.46 7.58 -11.43
C LYS A 476 7.60 8.71 -12.00
N LEU A 477 7.45 8.71 -13.33
CA LEU A 477 6.73 9.75 -14.09
C LEU A 477 5.21 9.77 -13.84
N SER A 478 4.62 8.66 -13.43
CA SER A 478 3.19 8.56 -13.13
C SER A 478 2.94 8.03 -11.73
N GLN A 479 2.04 8.69 -11.01
CA GLN A 479 1.58 8.30 -9.68
C GLN A 479 0.07 8.03 -9.71
N PRO A 480 -0.39 6.85 -9.26
CA PRO A 480 -1.81 6.54 -9.23
C PRO A 480 -2.57 7.25 -8.08
N LEU A 481 -1.85 7.67 -7.03
CA LEU A 481 -2.38 8.39 -5.88
C LEU A 481 -1.53 9.63 -5.59
N ALA A 482 -2.18 10.74 -5.23
CA ALA A 482 -1.52 11.98 -4.83
C ALA A 482 -1.95 12.42 -3.43
N ALA A 483 -1.00 12.92 -2.63
CA ALA A 483 -1.18 13.40 -1.25
C ALA A 483 -1.14 14.94 -1.12
N GLN A 484 -0.83 15.66 -2.21
CA GLN A 484 -0.63 17.12 -2.21
C GLN A 484 -1.42 17.85 -3.30
N THR A 485 -1.58 19.16 -3.08
CA THR A 485 -2.31 20.12 -3.91
C THR A 485 -1.61 20.51 -5.22
N ALA A 486 -2.43 20.83 -6.24
CA ALA A 486 -2.14 20.88 -7.68
C ALA A 486 -1.06 21.82 -8.24
N GLU A 487 -0.33 22.61 -7.44
CA GLU A 487 0.83 23.37 -7.98
C GLU A 487 1.86 22.44 -8.64
N LYS A 488 1.93 21.16 -8.21
CA LYS A 488 2.70 20.10 -8.89
C LYS A 488 1.90 19.22 -9.85
N LEU A 489 0.57 19.17 -9.76
CA LEU A 489 -0.25 18.35 -10.69
C LEU A 489 -0.37 19.00 -12.07
N PHE A 490 -0.32 20.33 -12.17
CA PHE A 490 -0.27 21.05 -13.45
C PHE A 490 1.02 20.79 -14.24
N ASP A 491 2.14 20.49 -13.58
CA ASP A 491 3.35 20.03 -14.28
C ASP A 491 3.07 18.68 -14.99
N PHE A 492 2.30 17.77 -14.40
CA PHE A 492 2.07 16.45 -14.99
C PHE A 492 0.91 16.35 -15.98
N GLU A 493 0.01 17.35 -16.05
CA GLU A 493 -1.14 17.31 -16.96
C GLU A 493 -0.81 17.70 -18.40
N TYR A 494 0.35 18.33 -18.66
CA TYR A 494 0.76 18.72 -20.02
C TYR A 494 2.24 18.48 -20.37
N HIS A 495 3.10 17.99 -19.47
CA HIS A 495 4.49 17.57 -19.80
C HIS A 495 4.56 16.20 -20.51
N GLU A 496 3.78 15.98 -21.57
CA GLU A 496 4.13 14.94 -22.56
C GLU A 496 5.30 15.40 -23.45
N GLU A 497 5.62 16.71 -23.49
CA GLU A 497 6.78 17.26 -24.20
C GLU A 497 7.45 18.43 -23.43
N ALA A 498 8.64 18.18 -22.87
CA ALA A 498 9.62 19.14 -22.28
C ALA A 498 9.21 19.79 -20.93
N VAL A 499 9.90 19.62 -19.80
CA VAL A 499 11.31 19.94 -19.52
C VAL A 499 11.77 19.16 -18.27
N ALA A 500 12.90 18.44 -18.35
CA ALA A 500 13.54 17.80 -17.19
C ALA A 500 14.32 18.83 -16.34
N PRO A 501 14.47 18.65 -15.01
CA PRO A 501 15.31 19.53 -14.20
C PRO A 501 16.78 19.42 -14.63
N LEU A 502 17.34 20.52 -15.14
CA LEU A 502 18.72 20.71 -15.65
C LEU A 502 19.86 20.22 -14.73
N HIS A 503 19.60 19.96 -13.45
CA HIS A 503 20.60 19.43 -12.52
C HIS A 503 20.78 17.91 -12.57
N ALA A 504 19.73 17.17 -12.98
CA ALA A 504 19.82 15.71 -13.13
C ALA A 504 20.61 15.30 -14.40
N GLU A 505 20.60 16.14 -15.44
CA GLU A 505 21.34 15.89 -16.69
C GLU A 505 22.86 15.84 -16.49
N LYS A 506 23.45 16.76 -15.72
CA LYS A 506 24.91 16.81 -15.56
C LYS A 506 25.51 15.62 -14.81
N ILE A 507 24.76 15.03 -13.89
CA ILE A 507 25.19 13.83 -13.15
C ILE A 507 24.87 12.57 -13.97
N ALA A 508 23.73 12.54 -14.67
CA ALA A 508 23.36 11.45 -15.57
C ALA A 508 24.31 11.34 -16.78
N GLU A 509 24.70 12.44 -17.43
CA GLU A 509 25.65 12.43 -18.56
C GLU A 509 27.01 11.82 -18.17
N ARG A 510 27.49 12.12 -16.96
CA ARG A 510 28.79 11.66 -16.48
C ARG A 510 28.82 10.16 -16.15
N VAL A 511 27.66 9.58 -15.83
CA VAL A 511 27.50 8.13 -15.55
C VAL A 511 27.10 7.35 -16.81
N VAL A 512 26.28 7.92 -17.69
CA VAL A 512 25.85 7.32 -18.97
C VAL A 512 27.03 7.08 -19.92
N HIS A 513 28.08 7.90 -19.85
CA HIS A 513 29.31 7.66 -20.62
C HIS A 513 30.00 6.31 -20.32
N ARG A 514 29.66 5.61 -19.22
CA ARG A 514 30.21 4.29 -18.88
C ARG A 514 29.37 3.08 -19.30
N TYR A 515 28.11 3.25 -19.71
CA TYR A 515 27.24 2.13 -20.09
C TYR A 515 26.61 2.37 -21.48
N LEU A 516 27.39 2.15 -22.53
CA LEU A 516 26.89 2.09 -23.90
C LEU A 516 26.21 0.73 -24.19
N ALA A 517 25.04 0.51 -23.58
CA ALA A 517 24.04 -0.35 -24.22
C ALA A 517 23.30 0.53 -25.23
N LYS A 518 23.54 0.33 -26.53
CA LYS A 518 22.87 1.09 -27.60
C LYS A 518 21.35 0.93 -27.49
N ARG A 519 20.68 1.97 -26.99
CA ARG A 519 19.21 2.07 -26.99
C ARG A 519 18.71 1.95 -28.44
N ARG A 520 18.04 0.85 -28.77
CA ARG A 520 17.38 0.67 -30.09
C ARG A 520 16.08 1.48 -30.09
N ARG A 521 16.02 2.55 -30.89
CA ARG A 521 14.75 3.27 -31.12
C ARG A 521 13.75 2.33 -31.78
N LEU A 522 12.52 2.29 -31.26
CA LEU A 522 11.44 1.52 -31.85
C LEU A 522 11.02 2.15 -33.19
N PRO A 523 10.67 1.33 -34.21
CA PRO A 523 10.22 1.85 -35.50
C PRO A 523 8.85 2.54 -35.37
N GLN A 524 8.65 3.61 -36.14
CA GLN A 524 7.39 4.38 -36.14
C GLN A 524 6.21 3.60 -36.76
N ARG A 525 6.48 2.54 -37.52
CA ARG A 525 5.49 1.63 -38.10
C ARG A 525 5.96 0.19 -37.95
N ARG A 526 5.03 -0.72 -37.64
CA ARG A 526 5.27 -2.16 -37.55
C ARG A 526 4.32 -2.92 -38.47
N ALA A 527 4.82 -4.01 -39.05
CA ALA A 527 3.97 -4.98 -39.72
C ALA A 527 3.19 -5.76 -38.66
N GLY A 528 2.05 -6.33 -39.01
CA GLY A 528 1.25 -7.11 -38.08
C GLY A 528 -0.07 -7.50 -38.71
N TYR A 529 -0.72 -8.51 -38.14
CA TYR A 529 -2.01 -8.97 -38.63
C TYR A 529 -3.05 -8.93 -37.51
N THR A 530 -4.33 -8.87 -37.91
CA THR A 530 -5.45 -8.93 -36.97
C THR A 530 -6.21 -10.23 -37.20
N GLN A 531 -6.28 -11.08 -36.16
CA GLN A 531 -7.01 -12.33 -36.19
C GLN A 531 -8.23 -12.25 -35.28
N LYS A 532 -9.38 -12.58 -35.84
CA LYS A 532 -10.62 -12.71 -35.08
C LYS A 532 -10.67 -14.09 -34.41
N ALA A 533 -10.90 -14.09 -33.10
CA ALA A 533 -11.13 -15.27 -32.28
C ALA A 533 -12.51 -15.18 -31.59
N ARG A 534 -12.94 -16.27 -30.96
CA ARG A 534 -14.19 -16.33 -30.20
C ARG A 534 -13.96 -17.05 -28.87
N VAL A 535 -14.28 -16.39 -27.76
CA VAL A 535 -14.16 -16.95 -26.40
C VAL A 535 -15.49 -16.73 -25.68
N GLY A 536 -16.11 -17.79 -25.16
CA GLY A 536 -17.40 -17.69 -24.46
C GLY A 536 -18.53 -17.05 -25.28
N GLY A 537 -18.53 -17.20 -26.61
CA GLY A 537 -19.52 -16.59 -27.51
C GLY A 537 -19.20 -15.16 -27.97
N HIS A 538 -18.31 -14.45 -27.27
CA HIS A 538 -17.86 -13.10 -27.62
C HIS A 538 -16.77 -13.11 -28.69
N LYS A 539 -16.83 -12.16 -29.62
CA LYS A 539 -15.82 -11.98 -30.67
C LYS A 539 -14.65 -11.16 -30.09
N VAL A 540 -13.45 -11.69 -30.18
CA VAL A 540 -12.20 -11.01 -29.80
C VAL A 540 -11.37 -10.80 -31.06
N TYR A 541 -10.62 -9.69 -31.15
CA TYR A 541 -9.70 -9.42 -32.24
C TYR A 541 -8.29 -9.28 -31.66
N LEU A 542 -7.42 -10.25 -31.95
CA LEU A 542 -6.01 -10.23 -31.58
C LEU A 542 -5.24 -9.50 -32.68
N ARG A 543 -4.43 -8.51 -32.30
CA ARG A 543 -3.59 -7.77 -33.24
C ARG A 543 -2.12 -7.91 -32.84
N THR A 544 -1.29 -8.35 -33.78
CA THR A 544 0.16 -8.46 -33.59
C THR A 544 0.87 -7.21 -34.15
N GLY A 545 2.12 -7.00 -33.72
CA GLY A 545 3.00 -5.95 -34.23
C GLY A 545 4.44 -6.44 -34.23
N GLU A 546 4.91 -6.88 -35.38
CA GLU A 546 6.24 -7.47 -35.61
C GLU A 546 7.29 -6.39 -35.88
N PHE A 547 8.48 -6.59 -35.32
CA PHE A 547 9.67 -5.84 -35.69
C PHE A 547 10.18 -6.28 -37.08
N SER A 548 11.01 -5.44 -37.70
CA SER A 548 11.55 -5.71 -39.04
C SER A 548 12.44 -6.95 -39.11
N ASP A 549 12.88 -7.48 -37.97
CA ASP A 549 13.66 -8.71 -37.84
C ASP A 549 12.80 -9.95 -37.50
N GLY A 550 11.47 -9.81 -37.50
CA GLY A 550 10.53 -10.90 -37.23
C GLY A 550 10.34 -11.23 -35.75
N THR A 551 10.84 -10.37 -34.84
CA THR A 551 10.58 -10.46 -33.39
C THR A 551 9.37 -9.68 -32.92
#